data_AF-A0A9W8JAH1-F1
#
_entry.id   AF-A0A9W8JAH1-F1
#
_cell.length_a   1.000
_cell.length_b   1.000
_cell.length_c   1.000
_cell.angle_alpha   90.00
_cell.angle_beta   90.00
_cell.angle_gamma   90.00
#
_symmetry.space_group_name_H-M   'P 1'
#
loop_
_entity.id
_entity.type
_entity.pdbx_description
1 polymer ?
#
loop_
_entity_poly.entity_id
_entity_poly.type
_entity_poly.pdbx_seq_one_letter_code
_entity_poly.pdbx_strand_id
1 'polypeptide(L)'
;MLTIPWDVVSGWGVPRIQPFGTQKAVGVGPPNEALLFVILSPVGPYYPNGFKPVSLYGTTEYVRAVPGGTGAYKLGVNYAPGILPQKEAAELGYAQNLWLHGPEHYLTEVGTMNLFVVFKKADGSYELVTPPLDGMILPGVTRDSVLSLARQHSSSSSVIPDLPSKVTVSERPVTMAEVKEASKNGTLVEMFGAGTAAVISPVDRIGYLGEDVHIPTGEDGMGPISRPIWKELVGRQTGGYQERLECRGLMSLGSMA
;
A
#
# COMPACT_ATOMS: atom_id res chain seq x y z
N MET A 1 -16.62 -7.04 -5.70
CA MET A 1 -15.30 -6.48 -6.01
C MET A 1 -14.58 -7.49 -6.88
N LEU A 2 -14.16 -7.11 -8.09
CA LEU A 2 -13.43 -8.01 -8.96
C LEU A 2 -12.00 -8.17 -8.40
N THR A 3 -11.57 -9.41 -8.14
CA THR A 3 -10.17 -9.68 -7.77
C THR A 3 -9.59 -10.50 -8.92
N ILE A 4 -8.65 -9.91 -9.67
CA ILE A 4 -7.93 -10.62 -10.73
C ILE A 4 -6.55 -10.97 -10.17
N PRO A 5 -6.21 -12.26 -10.00
CA PRO A 5 -4.85 -12.65 -9.68
C PRO A 5 -3.92 -12.13 -10.77
N TRP A 6 -2.88 -11.41 -10.38
CA TRP A 6 -1.83 -10.95 -11.28
C TRP A 6 -0.51 -11.57 -10.85
N ASP A 7 0.26 -12.10 -11.79
CA ASP A 7 1.65 -12.47 -11.56
C ASP A 7 2.53 -12.09 -12.77
N VAL A 8 3.83 -11.94 -12.51
CA VAL A 8 4.81 -11.44 -13.49
C VAL A 8 5.02 -12.37 -14.70
N VAL A 9 4.67 -13.65 -14.58
CA VAL A 9 4.83 -14.69 -15.60
C VAL A 9 3.57 -14.81 -16.45
N SER A 10 2.38 -14.77 -15.84
CA SER A 10 1.10 -14.99 -16.56
C SER A 10 0.31 -13.71 -16.86
N GLY A 11 0.70 -12.56 -16.31
CA GLY A 11 -0.03 -11.31 -16.46
C GLY A 11 -1.36 -11.33 -15.69
N TRP A 12 -2.40 -10.74 -16.28
CA TRP A 12 -3.74 -10.79 -15.70
C TRP A 12 -4.33 -12.19 -15.88
N GLY A 13 -4.55 -12.91 -14.78
CA GLY A 13 -5.28 -14.18 -14.81
C GLY A 13 -6.73 -14.02 -15.28
N VAL A 14 -7.41 -15.13 -15.53
CA VAL A 14 -8.86 -15.12 -15.78
C VAL A 14 -9.57 -14.64 -14.50
N PRO A 15 -10.43 -13.60 -14.57
CA PRO A 15 -11.17 -13.13 -13.41
C PRO A 15 -11.99 -14.27 -12.80
N ARG A 16 -11.70 -14.64 -11.54
CA ARG A 16 -12.62 -15.47 -10.76
C ARG A 16 -13.58 -14.56 -10.02
N ILE A 17 -14.82 -14.60 -10.46
CA ILE A 17 -15.89 -13.76 -9.94
C ILE A 17 -16.53 -14.51 -8.77
N GLN A 18 -16.56 -13.89 -7.59
CA GLN A 18 -17.40 -14.31 -6.47
C GLN A 18 -18.60 -13.36 -6.41
N PRO A 19 -19.71 -13.74 -7.06
CA PRO A 19 -20.90 -12.92 -7.12
C PRO A 19 -21.64 -12.89 -5.78
N PHE A 20 -22.48 -11.88 -5.57
CA PHE A 20 -23.34 -11.82 -4.38
C PHE A 20 -24.42 -12.89 -4.51
N GLY A 21 -24.54 -13.78 -3.51
CA GLY A 21 -25.56 -14.82 -3.50
C GLY A 21 -26.95 -14.23 -3.37
N THR A 22 -27.84 -14.52 -4.32
CA THR A 22 -29.23 -14.03 -4.35
C THR A 22 -30.24 -15.14 -4.08
N GLN A 23 -29.77 -16.31 -3.65
CA GLN A 23 -30.61 -17.48 -3.41
C GLN A 23 -31.71 -17.20 -2.38
N LYS A 24 -32.89 -17.80 -2.58
CA LYS A 24 -34.05 -17.64 -1.69
C LYS A 24 -34.01 -18.54 -0.44
N ALA A 25 -33.03 -19.45 -0.37
CA ALA A 25 -32.89 -20.40 0.74
C ALA A 25 -32.04 -19.82 1.87
N VAL A 26 -32.41 -20.14 3.12
CA VAL A 26 -31.70 -19.71 4.35
C VAL A 26 -30.54 -20.66 4.71
N GLY A 27 -30.46 -21.83 4.07
CA GLY A 27 -29.41 -22.82 4.32
C GLY A 27 -28.01 -22.27 4.02
N VAL A 28 -27.06 -22.56 4.91
CA VAL A 28 -25.66 -22.17 4.73
C VAL A 28 -24.99 -23.11 3.74
N GLY A 29 -24.64 -22.58 2.57
CA GLY A 29 -23.96 -23.31 1.52
C GLY A 29 -23.60 -22.40 0.34
N PRO A 30 -22.83 -22.91 -0.64
CA PRO A 30 -22.55 -22.16 -1.87
C PRO A 30 -23.84 -21.74 -2.56
N PRO A 31 -23.94 -20.50 -3.07
CA PRO A 31 -25.15 -20.02 -3.72
C PRO A 31 -25.37 -20.72 -5.06
N ASN A 32 -26.61 -21.05 -5.38
CA ASN A 32 -27.02 -21.55 -6.71
C ASN A 32 -27.41 -20.43 -7.69
N GLU A 33 -27.59 -19.21 -7.19
CA GLU A 33 -27.94 -18.00 -7.95
C GLU A 33 -27.13 -16.81 -7.45
N ALA A 34 -26.69 -15.95 -8.38
CA ALA A 34 -25.90 -14.79 -8.00
C ALA A 34 -25.97 -13.65 -9.02
N LEU A 35 -25.74 -12.41 -8.55
CA LEU A 35 -25.77 -11.19 -9.37
C LEU A 35 -24.40 -10.51 -9.44
N LEU A 36 -24.03 -10.09 -10.66
CA LEU A 36 -22.90 -9.22 -10.94
C LEU A 36 -23.42 -7.87 -11.48
N PHE A 37 -22.96 -6.76 -10.91
CA PHE A 37 -23.26 -5.42 -11.40
C PHE A 37 -22.04 -4.52 -11.27
N VAL A 38 -22.05 -3.41 -12.02
CA VAL A 38 -20.99 -2.39 -12.03
C VAL A 38 -21.59 -1.03 -11.73
N ILE A 39 -20.97 -0.31 -10.79
CA ILE A 39 -21.30 1.09 -10.49
C ILE A 39 -20.12 1.96 -10.91
N LEU A 40 -20.40 3.06 -11.60
CA LEU A 40 -19.42 4.09 -11.93
C LEU A 40 -19.67 5.29 -11.01
N SER A 41 -18.61 5.81 -10.39
CA SER A 41 -18.65 7.01 -9.55
C SER A 41 -17.48 7.91 -9.93
N PRO A 42 -17.71 9.21 -10.20
CA PRO A 42 -16.62 10.15 -10.31
C PRO A 42 -15.92 10.27 -8.95
N VAL A 43 -14.59 10.41 -8.97
CA VAL A 43 -13.75 10.60 -7.78
C VAL A 43 -12.80 11.78 -7.99
N GLY A 44 -12.58 12.56 -6.93
CA GLY A 44 -11.61 13.65 -6.93
C GLY A 44 -10.22 13.21 -6.47
N PRO A 45 -9.23 14.12 -6.51
CA PRO A 45 -7.94 13.86 -5.89
C PRO A 45 -8.10 13.65 -4.39
N TYR A 46 -7.43 12.64 -3.85
CA TYR A 46 -7.45 12.35 -2.41
C TYR A 46 -6.80 13.48 -1.57
N TYR A 47 -5.86 14.21 -2.19
CA TYR A 47 -5.07 15.29 -1.59
C TYR A 47 -5.17 16.57 -2.43
N PRO A 48 -6.33 17.26 -2.46
CA PRO A 48 -6.53 18.44 -3.30
C PRO A 48 -5.65 19.64 -2.91
N ASN A 49 -5.23 19.71 -1.65
CA ASN A 49 -4.44 20.81 -1.08
C ASN A 49 -3.00 20.39 -0.72
N GLY A 50 -2.48 19.34 -1.37
CA GLY A 50 -1.19 18.73 -1.03
C GLY A 50 -1.34 17.52 -0.10
N PHE A 51 -0.28 16.71 -0.02
CA PHE A 51 -0.30 15.50 0.79
C PHE A 51 -0.46 15.86 2.26
N LYS A 52 -1.44 15.22 2.90
CA LYS A 52 -1.60 15.29 4.34
C LYS A 52 -1.31 13.90 4.89
N PRO A 53 -0.17 13.70 5.56
CA PRO A 53 0.12 12.45 6.22
C PRO A 53 -1.04 12.04 7.15
N VAL A 54 -1.28 10.74 7.24
CA VAL A 54 -2.33 10.18 8.08
C VAL A 54 -1.74 9.66 9.39
N SER A 55 -2.43 9.93 10.49
CA SER A 55 -2.14 9.36 11.79
C SER A 55 -2.77 7.97 11.91
N LEU A 56 -2.03 7.00 12.42
CA LEU A 56 -2.48 5.62 12.57
C LEU A 56 -2.68 5.23 14.03
N TYR A 57 -3.69 4.41 14.32
CA TYR A 57 -3.84 3.73 15.61
C TYR A 57 -3.41 2.27 15.48
N GLY A 58 -2.32 1.88 16.14
CA GLY A 58 -1.82 0.52 16.23
C GLY A 58 -2.71 -0.33 17.14
N THR A 59 -3.81 -0.85 16.58
CA THR A 59 -4.80 -1.62 17.33
C THR A 59 -4.21 -2.95 17.82
N THR A 60 -4.25 -3.18 19.13
CA THR A 60 -3.87 -4.45 19.78
C THR A 60 -5.07 -5.33 20.15
N GLU A 61 -6.27 -4.77 20.13
CA GLU A 61 -7.51 -5.46 20.50
C GLU A 61 -8.17 -6.16 19.31
N TYR A 62 -7.96 -5.64 18.11
CA TYR A 62 -8.57 -6.12 16.88
C TYR A 62 -7.55 -6.61 15.86
N VAL A 63 -7.91 -7.69 15.18
CA VAL A 63 -7.18 -8.24 14.04
C VAL A 63 -8.02 -8.11 12.77
N ARG A 64 -7.39 -7.71 11.67
CA ARG A 64 -8.06 -7.58 10.36
C ARG A 64 -8.29 -8.94 9.69
N ALA A 65 -7.31 -9.81 9.82
CA ALA A 65 -7.26 -11.13 9.22
C ALA A 65 -6.33 -12.04 10.03
N VAL A 66 -6.49 -13.34 9.82
CA VAL A 66 -5.69 -14.39 10.43
C VAL A 66 -5.29 -15.43 9.37
N PRO A 67 -4.21 -16.20 9.58
CA PRO A 67 -3.83 -17.28 8.65
C PRO A 67 -4.98 -18.28 8.47
N GLY A 68 -5.19 -18.71 7.22
CA GLY A 68 -6.32 -19.59 6.85
C GLY A 68 -7.68 -18.87 6.76
N GLY A 69 -7.75 -17.59 7.11
CA GLY A 69 -8.93 -16.75 6.90
C GLY A 69 -9.04 -16.23 5.46
N THR A 70 -9.89 -15.22 5.29
CA THR A 70 -10.19 -14.62 3.97
C THR A 70 -9.41 -13.35 3.66
N GLY A 71 -8.38 -13.04 4.45
CA GLY A 71 -7.66 -11.76 4.40
C GLY A 71 -7.10 -11.37 3.03
N ALA A 72 -6.57 -12.35 2.29
CA ALA A 72 -6.02 -12.17 0.96
C ALA A 72 -7.06 -11.93 -0.16
N TYR A 73 -8.35 -11.91 0.16
CA TYR A 73 -9.43 -11.74 -0.82
C TYR A 73 -10.23 -10.47 -0.58
N LYS A 74 -10.77 -9.88 -1.66
CA LYS A 74 -11.53 -8.63 -1.58
C LYS A 74 -13.02 -8.88 -1.29
N LEU A 75 -13.28 -9.60 -0.20
CA LEU A 75 -14.62 -9.99 0.26
C LEU A 75 -15.20 -8.99 1.26
N GLY A 76 -16.50 -8.70 1.14
CA GLY A 76 -17.19 -7.74 2.03
C GLY A 76 -17.08 -8.09 3.52
N VAL A 77 -17.02 -9.39 3.85
CA VAL A 77 -16.86 -9.89 5.23
C VAL A 77 -15.56 -9.41 5.89
N ASN A 78 -14.54 -9.04 5.11
CA ASN A 78 -13.28 -8.54 5.65
C ASN A 78 -13.33 -7.05 6.05
N TYR A 79 -14.38 -6.32 5.67
CA TYR A 79 -14.49 -4.88 5.89
C TYR A 79 -15.47 -4.55 7.01
N ALA A 80 -16.58 -5.29 7.13
CA ALA A 80 -17.59 -5.02 8.15
C ALA A 80 -17.04 -5.06 9.58
N PRO A 81 -16.19 -6.03 9.98
CA PRO A 81 -15.56 -6.04 11.31
C PRO A 81 -14.61 -4.87 11.56
N GLY A 82 -14.10 -4.23 10.50
CA GLY A 82 -13.18 -3.08 10.60
C GLY A 82 -13.86 -1.75 10.92
N ILE A 83 -15.20 -1.68 10.89
CA ILE A 83 -15.94 -0.43 11.11
C ILE A 83 -15.84 0.06 12.56
N LEU A 84 -16.01 -0.84 13.54
CA LEU A 84 -15.90 -0.48 14.96
C LEU A 84 -14.48 -0.01 15.32
N PRO A 85 -13.40 -0.76 15.00
CA PRO A 85 -12.03 -0.30 15.26
C PRO A 85 -11.73 1.02 14.57
N GLN A 86 -12.26 1.27 13.37
CA GLN A 86 -12.05 2.53 12.66
C GLN A 86 -12.74 3.70 13.35
N LYS A 87 -13.92 3.48 13.94
CA LYS A 87 -14.61 4.48 14.74
C LYS A 87 -13.82 4.80 16.01
N GLU A 88 -13.32 3.79 16.72
CA GLU A 88 -12.54 3.97 17.96
C GLU A 88 -11.22 4.70 17.70
N ALA A 89 -10.51 4.34 16.61
CA ALA A 89 -9.32 5.07 16.19
C ALA A 89 -9.61 6.56 15.93
N ALA A 90 -10.75 6.88 15.31
CA ALA A 90 -11.17 8.25 15.05
C ALA A 90 -11.54 9.02 16.34
N GLU A 91 -12.19 8.36 17.31
CA GLU A 91 -12.48 8.94 18.64
C GLU A 91 -11.20 9.28 19.41
N LEU A 92 -10.13 8.51 19.18
CA LEU A 92 -8.79 8.75 19.74
C LEU A 92 -7.96 9.77 18.92
N GLY A 93 -8.51 10.33 17.83
CA GLY A 93 -7.83 11.34 17.01
C GLY A 93 -6.87 10.78 15.95
N TYR A 94 -7.02 9.50 15.59
CA TYR A 94 -6.27 8.86 14.52
C TYR A 94 -7.11 8.70 13.25
N ALA A 95 -6.50 8.88 12.09
CA ALA A 95 -7.21 8.86 10.81
C ALA A 95 -7.53 7.43 10.34
N GLN A 96 -6.68 6.44 10.63
CA GLN A 96 -6.83 5.05 10.20
C GLN A 96 -6.29 4.08 11.27
N ASN A 97 -6.68 2.80 11.18
CA ASN A 97 -6.00 1.75 11.92
C ASN A 97 -4.68 1.32 11.24
N LEU A 98 -3.66 1.04 12.03
CA LEU A 98 -2.58 0.14 11.66
C LEU A 98 -2.92 -1.25 12.22
N TRP A 99 -3.15 -2.20 11.33
CA TRP A 99 -3.53 -3.55 11.73
C TRP A 99 -2.31 -4.34 12.20
N LEU A 100 -2.37 -4.82 13.43
CA LEU A 100 -1.33 -5.63 14.05
C LEU A 100 -1.76 -7.10 14.12
N HIS A 101 -0.80 -8.01 14.07
CA HIS A 101 -1.04 -9.45 14.18
C HIS A 101 -0.03 -10.13 15.11
N GLY A 102 -0.53 -11.09 15.89
CA GLY A 102 0.29 -11.92 16.78
C GLY A 102 0.81 -11.18 18.03
N PRO A 103 1.35 -11.91 19.01
CA PRO A 103 1.88 -11.32 20.23
C PRO A 103 3.12 -10.43 19.98
N GLU A 104 3.82 -10.61 18.87
CA GLU A 104 4.95 -9.78 18.44
C GLU A 104 4.50 -8.44 17.81
N HIS A 105 3.19 -8.26 17.60
CA HIS A 105 2.60 -7.09 16.94
C HIS A 105 3.24 -6.83 15.57
N TYR A 106 3.19 -7.84 14.70
CA TYR A 106 3.57 -7.71 13.30
C TYR A 106 2.64 -6.72 12.60
N LEU A 107 3.23 -5.79 11.84
CA LEU A 107 2.48 -4.86 11.02
C LEU A 107 1.94 -5.58 9.79
N THR A 108 0.69 -5.31 9.43
CA THR A 108 0.04 -5.93 8.26
C THR A 108 -0.40 -4.91 7.22
N GLU A 109 -1.42 -4.11 7.53
CA GLU A 109 -2.03 -3.14 6.60
C GLU A 109 -2.35 -1.81 7.29
N VAL A 110 -2.44 -0.75 6.49
CA VAL A 110 -2.87 0.59 6.90
C VAL A 110 -4.31 0.80 6.47
N GLY A 111 -5.27 0.63 7.39
CA GLY A 111 -6.69 0.72 7.08
C GLY A 111 -7.09 -0.30 6.01
N THR A 112 -7.32 0.15 4.78
CA THR A 112 -7.60 -0.71 3.62
C THR A 112 -6.50 -0.65 2.54
N MET A 113 -5.28 -0.29 2.93
CA MET A 113 -4.11 -0.12 2.06
C MET A 113 -2.99 -1.07 2.50
N ASN A 114 -2.20 -1.53 1.55
CA ASN A 114 -0.97 -2.24 1.87
C ASN A 114 0.04 -1.31 2.53
N LEU A 115 0.84 -1.84 3.46
CA LEU A 115 1.84 -1.07 4.18
C LEU A 115 3.21 -1.12 3.51
N PHE A 116 3.92 0.00 3.50
CA PHE A 116 5.37 0.08 3.30
C PHE A 116 6.06 0.84 4.43
N VAL A 117 7.24 0.38 4.81
CA VAL A 117 8.14 1.02 5.77
C VAL A 117 9.52 1.17 5.13
N VAL A 118 10.18 2.31 5.32
CA VAL A 118 11.52 2.55 4.80
C VAL A 118 12.51 2.71 5.94
N PHE A 119 13.56 1.89 5.91
CA PHE A 119 14.68 1.99 6.84
C PHE A 119 15.96 2.46 6.13
N LYS A 120 16.79 3.20 6.83
CA LYS A 120 18.15 3.55 6.42
C LYS A 120 19.12 2.53 7.00
N LYS A 121 19.95 1.93 6.14
CA LYS A 121 21.00 0.99 6.53
C LYS A 121 22.29 1.72 6.88
N ALA A 122 23.18 1.02 7.59
CA ALA A 122 24.46 1.57 8.05
C ALA A 122 25.39 2.03 6.91
N ASP A 123 25.29 1.40 5.73
CA ASP A 123 26.05 1.77 4.53
C ASP A 123 25.46 2.98 3.78
N GLY A 124 24.42 3.61 4.34
CA GLY A 124 23.71 4.74 3.75
C GLY A 124 22.67 4.36 2.69
N SER A 125 22.48 3.07 2.41
CA SER A 125 21.40 2.60 1.53
C SER A 125 20.04 2.58 2.24
N TYR A 126 18.98 2.40 1.47
CA TYR A 126 17.60 2.31 1.97
C TYR A 126 17.07 0.87 1.83
N GLU A 127 16.23 0.43 2.76
CA GLU A 127 15.41 -0.77 2.65
C GLU A 127 13.94 -0.36 2.55
N LEU A 128 13.29 -0.63 1.42
CA LEU A 128 11.84 -0.54 1.26
C LEU A 128 11.23 -1.89 1.63
N VAL A 129 10.55 -1.94 2.77
CA VAL A 129 9.98 -3.17 3.32
C VAL A 129 8.46 -3.15 3.26
N THR A 130 7.86 -4.29 2.92
CA THR A 130 6.41 -4.52 3.04
C THR A 130 6.17 -5.93 3.59
N PRO A 131 5.09 -6.16 4.37
CA PRO A 131 4.72 -7.50 4.82
C PRO A 131 4.54 -8.49 3.65
N PRO A 132 4.92 -9.77 3.81
CA PRO A 132 4.82 -10.78 2.75
C PRO A 132 3.36 -11.19 2.50
N LEU A 133 3.11 -11.83 1.35
CA LEU A 133 1.80 -12.39 1.03
C LEU A 133 1.62 -13.78 1.67
N ASP A 134 1.29 -13.79 2.96
CA ASP A 134 1.14 -15.00 3.79
C ASP A 134 -0.31 -15.50 3.95
N GLY A 135 -1.24 -14.93 3.17
CA GLY A 135 -2.67 -15.21 3.24
C GLY A 135 -3.46 -14.20 4.10
N MET A 136 -2.79 -13.41 4.94
CA MET A 136 -3.41 -12.31 5.68
C MET A 136 -3.36 -10.99 4.93
N ILE A 137 -2.42 -10.79 4.00
CA ILE A 137 -2.29 -9.52 3.27
C ILE A 137 -3.05 -9.58 1.94
N LEU A 138 -3.85 -8.56 1.66
CA LEU A 138 -4.50 -8.42 0.35
C LEU A 138 -3.44 -8.12 -0.72
N PRO A 139 -3.31 -8.91 -1.80
CA PRO A 139 -2.34 -8.66 -2.86
C PRO A 139 -2.78 -7.47 -3.72
N GLY A 140 -2.53 -6.24 -3.24
CA GLY A 140 -2.94 -5.02 -3.91
C GLY A 140 -2.12 -4.74 -5.17
N VAL A 141 -2.79 -4.32 -6.24
CA VAL A 141 -2.13 -3.95 -7.50
C VAL A 141 -1.17 -2.76 -7.32
N THR A 142 -1.53 -1.78 -6.48
CA THR A 142 -0.65 -0.64 -6.19
C THR A 142 0.59 -1.07 -5.42
N ARG A 143 0.46 -2.02 -4.47
CA ARG A 143 1.62 -2.63 -3.78
C ARG A 143 2.56 -3.29 -4.78
N ASP A 144 2.02 -4.13 -5.65
CA ASP A 144 2.82 -4.80 -6.67
C ASP A 144 3.52 -3.80 -7.61
N SER A 145 2.80 -2.75 -8.02
CA SER A 145 3.37 -1.68 -8.86
C SER A 145 4.52 -0.94 -8.16
N VAL A 146 4.39 -0.62 -6.87
CA VAL A 146 5.44 0.01 -6.05
C VAL A 146 6.68 -0.90 -5.98
N LEU A 147 6.49 -2.19 -5.68
CA LEU A 147 7.58 -3.17 -5.62
C LEU A 147 8.28 -3.32 -6.96
N SER A 148 7.51 -3.44 -8.04
CA SER A 148 8.03 -3.59 -9.41
C SER A 148 8.86 -2.38 -9.84
N LEU A 149 8.36 -1.16 -9.60
CA LEU A 149 9.08 0.08 -9.88
C LEU A 149 10.37 0.19 -9.08
N ALA A 150 10.32 -0.08 -7.77
CA ALA A 150 11.50 -0.03 -6.91
C ALA A 150 12.56 -1.08 -7.34
N ARG A 151 12.14 -2.30 -7.68
CA ARG A 151 13.03 -3.36 -8.19
C ARG A 151 13.69 -2.97 -9.52
N GLN A 152 12.92 -2.45 -10.47
CA GLN A 152 13.44 -2.03 -11.78
C GLN A 152 14.44 -0.86 -11.66
N HIS A 153 14.19 0.08 -10.74
CA HIS A 153 15.16 1.12 -10.43
C HIS A 153 16.44 0.53 -9.84
N SER A 154 16.31 -0.38 -8.88
CA SER A 154 17.44 -1.02 -8.19
C SER A 154 18.29 -1.87 -9.15
N SER A 155 17.68 -2.51 -10.15
CA SER A 155 18.38 -3.26 -11.20
C SER A 155 18.91 -2.39 -12.34
N SER A 156 18.76 -1.06 -12.26
CA SER A 156 19.06 -0.11 -13.35
C SER A 156 18.28 -0.35 -14.65
N SER A 157 17.23 -1.18 -14.63
CA SER A 157 16.41 -1.48 -15.81
C SER A 157 15.46 -0.33 -16.16
N SER A 158 15.03 0.45 -15.16
CA SER A 158 14.23 1.66 -15.36
C SER A 158 14.54 2.67 -14.26
N VAL A 159 15.29 3.73 -14.59
CA VAL A 159 15.72 4.73 -13.61
C VAL A 159 14.61 5.76 -13.37
N ILE A 160 14.00 5.68 -12.20
CA ILE A 160 13.07 6.69 -11.69
C ILE A 160 13.86 7.92 -11.20
N PRO A 161 13.59 9.14 -11.72
CA PRO A 161 14.19 10.38 -11.24
C PRO A 161 13.94 10.61 -9.74
N ASP A 162 14.91 11.20 -9.06
CA ASP A 162 14.86 11.56 -7.62
C ASP A 162 14.74 10.38 -6.64
N LEU A 163 14.56 9.14 -7.12
CA LEU A 163 14.62 7.94 -6.27
C LEU A 163 16.09 7.63 -5.94
N PRO A 164 16.45 7.39 -4.65
CA PRO A 164 17.81 7.03 -4.27
C PRO A 164 18.31 5.77 -4.98
N SER A 165 19.55 5.79 -5.47
CA SER A 165 20.12 4.72 -6.29
C SER A 165 20.31 3.39 -5.56
N LYS A 166 20.44 3.41 -4.23
CA LYS A 166 20.63 2.22 -3.39
C LYS A 166 19.39 1.95 -2.55
N VAL A 167 18.37 1.35 -3.16
CA VAL A 167 17.17 0.87 -2.47
C VAL A 167 17.13 -0.65 -2.57
N THR A 168 17.02 -1.34 -1.44
CA THR A 168 16.74 -2.78 -1.41
C THR A 168 15.25 -2.98 -1.20
N VAL A 169 14.61 -3.87 -1.94
CA VAL A 169 13.20 -4.22 -1.77
C VAL A 169 13.08 -5.53 -1.01
N SER A 170 12.40 -5.51 0.13
CA SER A 170 12.21 -6.69 0.99
C SER A 170 10.74 -6.96 1.25
N GLU A 171 10.27 -8.16 0.92
CA GLU A 171 8.97 -8.66 1.37
C GLU A 171 9.21 -9.52 2.63
N ARG A 172 9.17 -8.90 3.81
CA ARG A 172 9.46 -9.55 5.10
C ARG A 172 8.56 -9.04 6.22
N PRO A 173 8.33 -9.83 7.28
CA PRO A 173 7.66 -9.32 8.48
C PRO A 173 8.40 -8.13 9.08
N VAL A 174 7.63 -7.19 9.64
CA VAL A 174 8.08 -6.00 10.37
C VAL A 174 7.24 -5.90 11.64
N THR A 175 7.85 -5.56 12.78
CA THR A 175 7.15 -5.45 14.08
C THR A 175 7.08 -4.01 14.56
N MET A 176 6.13 -3.73 15.47
CA MET A 176 6.07 -2.41 16.12
C MET A 176 7.34 -2.13 16.95
N ALA A 177 7.97 -3.17 17.49
CA ALA A 177 9.25 -3.03 18.20
C ALA A 177 10.36 -2.52 17.28
N GLU A 178 10.49 -3.10 16.08
CA GLU A 178 11.45 -2.67 15.06
C GLU A 178 11.20 -1.22 14.62
N VAL A 179 9.95 -0.84 14.34
CA VAL A 179 9.60 0.54 13.95
C VAL A 179 9.90 1.53 15.06
N LYS A 180 9.58 1.19 16.31
CA LYS A 180 9.83 2.06 17.48
C LYS A 180 11.33 2.23 17.73
N GLU A 181 12.11 1.17 17.62
CA GLU A 181 13.57 1.23 17.72
C GLU A 181 14.17 2.09 16.60
N ALA A 182 13.73 1.87 15.36
CA ALA A 182 14.19 2.63 14.20
C ALA A 182 13.85 4.13 14.28
N SER A 183 12.68 4.46 14.83
CA SER A 183 12.29 5.85 15.11
C SER A 183 13.24 6.49 16.14
N LYS A 184 13.54 5.77 17.23
CA LYS A 184 14.43 6.26 18.30
C LYS A 184 15.88 6.46 17.86
N ASN A 185 16.41 5.55 17.04
CA ASN A 185 17.80 5.59 16.61
C ASN A 185 18.01 6.37 15.29
N GLY A 186 16.94 6.95 14.72
CA GLY A 186 16.99 7.79 13.52
C GLY A 186 17.21 7.02 12.21
N THR A 187 16.96 5.70 12.20
CA THR A 187 17.04 4.85 11.00
C THR A 187 15.71 4.66 10.30
N LEU A 188 14.58 5.02 10.92
CA LEU A 188 13.28 5.09 10.24
C LEU A 188 13.25 6.31 9.32
N VAL A 189 12.88 6.11 8.05
CA VAL A 189 12.93 7.17 7.02
C VAL A 189 11.54 7.67 6.66
N GLU A 190 10.61 6.76 6.40
CA GLU A 190 9.21 7.07 6.08
C GLU A 190 8.36 5.81 6.23
N MET A 191 7.05 6.00 6.30
CA MET A 191 6.04 4.93 6.25
C MET A 191 4.85 5.42 5.43
N PHE A 192 4.26 4.54 4.63
CA PHE A 192 3.12 4.90 3.80
C PHE A 192 2.21 3.72 3.49
N GLY A 193 0.92 4.01 3.31
CA GLY A 193 -0.05 3.09 2.73
C GLY A 193 -0.04 3.18 1.20
N ALA A 194 -0.31 2.06 0.52
CA ALA A 194 -0.48 1.99 -0.93
C ALA A 194 -1.82 1.33 -1.30
N GLY A 195 -2.59 1.99 -2.18
CA GLY A 195 -3.89 1.48 -2.62
C GLY A 195 -4.52 2.34 -3.71
N THR A 196 -5.48 1.79 -4.45
CA THR A 196 -6.03 2.43 -5.67
C THR A 196 -6.59 3.84 -5.45
N ALA A 197 -7.25 4.09 -4.33
CA ALA A 197 -7.94 5.36 -4.10
C ALA A 197 -6.97 6.54 -3.88
N ALA A 198 -5.92 6.36 -3.07
CA ALA A 198 -4.96 7.41 -2.73
C ALA A 198 -3.63 7.28 -3.50
N VAL A 199 -3.43 6.16 -4.21
CA VAL A 199 -2.14 5.70 -4.77
C VAL A 199 -1.11 5.45 -3.66
N ILE A 200 -0.61 6.51 -3.02
CA ILE A 200 0.28 6.48 -1.85
C ILE A 200 -0.25 7.45 -0.79
N SER A 201 -0.26 7.02 0.46
CA SER A 201 -0.71 7.78 1.63
C SER A 201 0.38 7.81 2.70
N PRO A 202 1.12 8.92 2.88
CA PRO A 202 2.13 9.05 3.92
C PRO A 202 1.56 8.89 5.33
N VAL A 203 2.41 8.49 6.27
CA VAL A 203 2.08 8.37 7.69
C VAL A 203 3.00 9.30 8.49
N ASP A 204 2.44 10.07 9.43
CA ASP A 204 3.22 10.97 10.31
C ASP A 204 3.39 10.42 11.74
N ARG A 205 2.46 9.60 12.21
CA ARG A 205 2.54 9.00 13.54
C ARG A 205 1.72 7.73 13.67
N ILE A 206 2.11 6.91 14.65
CA ILE A 206 1.38 5.73 15.09
C ILE A 206 1.12 5.86 16.59
N GLY A 207 -0.13 5.93 17.01
CA GLY A 207 -0.52 5.73 18.40
C GLY A 207 -0.41 4.26 18.75
N TYR A 208 0.39 3.93 19.75
CA TYR A 208 0.69 2.55 20.12
C TYR A 208 0.97 2.44 21.62
N LEU A 209 0.17 1.62 22.32
CA LEU A 209 0.32 1.37 23.77
C LEU A 209 0.44 2.64 24.63
N GLY A 210 -0.35 3.67 24.29
CA GLY A 210 -0.44 4.92 25.06
C GLY A 210 0.59 5.99 24.70
N GLU A 211 1.43 5.77 23.70
CA GLU A 211 2.39 6.78 23.20
C GLU A 211 2.29 6.94 21.68
N ASP A 212 2.69 8.10 21.17
CA ASP A 212 2.83 8.34 19.74
C ASP A 212 4.27 8.02 19.28
N VAL A 213 4.40 7.12 18.32
CA VAL A 213 5.63 6.89 17.56
C VAL A 213 5.60 7.78 16.34
N HIS A 214 6.47 8.79 16.30
CA HIS A 214 6.58 9.70 15.16
C HIS A 214 7.31 9.04 13.98
N ILE A 215 6.75 9.25 12.79
CA ILE A 215 7.30 8.82 11.51
C ILE A 215 7.79 10.06 10.77
N PRO A 216 9.04 10.11 10.29
CA PRO A 216 9.52 11.27 9.55
C PRO A 216 8.76 11.47 8.24
N THR A 217 8.45 12.73 7.92
CA THR A 217 7.80 13.15 6.68
C THR A 217 8.58 14.29 6.04
N GLY A 218 8.54 14.41 4.71
CA GLY A 218 9.10 15.57 4.03
C GLY A 218 8.27 16.84 4.23
N GLU A 219 8.73 17.97 3.71
CA GLU A 219 8.09 19.30 3.89
C GLU A 219 6.62 19.35 3.46
N ASP A 220 6.23 18.57 2.45
CA ASP A 220 4.84 18.47 1.99
C ASP A 220 4.15 17.17 2.45
N GLY A 221 4.76 16.43 3.38
CA GLY A 221 4.26 15.14 3.88
C GLY A 221 4.84 13.90 3.21
N MET A 222 5.34 13.97 1.97
CA MET A 222 5.92 12.82 1.27
C MET A 222 7.42 12.72 1.52
N GLY A 223 7.92 11.50 1.73
CA GLY A 223 9.36 11.27 1.92
C GLY A 223 10.10 10.91 0.62
N PRO A 224 11.39 10.55 0.74
CA PRO A 224 12.31 10.41 -0.38
C PRO A 224 12.07 9.17 -1.26
N ILE A 225 11.35 8.14 -0.78
CA ILE A 225 11.06 6.93 -1.58
C ILE A 225 9.63 7.00 -2.13
N SER A 226 8.67 7.32 -1.27
CA SER A 226 7.25 7.46 -1.60
C SER A 226 6.98 8.49 -2.70
N ARG A 227 7.62 9.66 -2.67
CA ARG A 227 7.40 10.74 -3.65
C ARG A 227 7.74 10.34 -5.09
N PRO A 228 8.98 9.95 -5.41
CA PRO A 228 9.34 9.65 -6.80
C PRO A 228 8.53 8.47 -7.34
N ILE A 229 8.23 7.46 -6.51
CA ILE A 229 7.36 6.34 -6.90
C ILE A 229 5.94 6.83 -7.19
N TRP A 230 5.37 7.69 -6.34
CA TRP A 230 4.04 8.26 -6.58
C TRP A 230 3.98 9.04 -7.90
N LYS A 231 4.98 9.91 -8.15
CA LYS A 231 5.08 10.69 -9.40
C LYS A 231 5.13 9.79 -10.63
N GLU A 232 5.88 8.70 -10.53
CA GLU A 232 6.00 7.71 -11.62
C GLU A 232 4.67 6.98 -11.84
N LEU A 233 4.02 6.51 -10.78
CA LEU A 233 2.72 5.83 -10.86
C LEU A 233 1.64 6.74 -11.46
N VAL A 234 1.47 7.95 -10.92
CA VAL A 234 0.46 8.89 -11.43
C VAL A 234 0.79 9.34 -12.84
N GLY A 235 2.06 9.60 -13.15
CA GLY A 235 2.49 9.95 -14.51
C GLY A 235 2.19 8.87 -15.54
N ARG A 236 2.29 7.58 -15.17
CA ARG A 236 1.87 6.47 -16.03
C ARG A 236 0.35 6.39 -16.16
N GLN A 237 -0.39 6.57 -15.07
CA GLN A 237 -1.86 6.53 -15.06
C GLN A 237 -2.50 7.63 -15.91
N THR A 238 -1.91 8.82 -15.94
CA THR A 238 -2.43 9.98 -16.68
C THR A 238 -1.85 10.13 -18.09
N GLY A 239 -0.98 9.22 -18.53
CA GLY A 239 -0.34 9.27 -19.85
C GLY A 239 0.86 10.23 -19.96
N GLY A 240 1.16 11.04 -18.93
CA GLY A 240 2.29 11.98 -18.93
C GLY A 240 3.68 11.31 -19.00
N TYR A 241 3.76 10.00 -18.82
CA TYR A 241 4.99 9.23 -19.04
C TYR A 241 5.30 9.02 -20.54
N GLN A 242 4.29 8.86 -21.41
CA GLN A 242 4.49 8.71 -22.85
C GLN A 242 5.06 9.98 -23.49
N GLU A 243 4.60 11.17 -23.09
CA GLU A 243 5.19 12.45 -23.53
C GLU A 243 6.67 12.57 -23.15
N ARG A 244 7.09 12.08 -21.97
CA ARG A 244 8.52 12.09 -21.59
C ARG A 244 9.37 11.13 -22.40
N LEU A 245 8.85 9.97 -22.80
CA LEU A 245 9.56 9.04 -23.68
C LEU A 245 9.65 9.59 -25.11
N GLU A 246 8.58 10.20 -25.61
CA GLU A 246 8.58 10.84 -26.94
C GLU A 246 9.51 12.05 -26.99
N CYS A 247 9.53 12.91 -25.96
CA CYS A 247 10.51 14.01 -25.86
C CYS A 247 11.97 13.51 -25.76
N ARG A 248 12.21 12.36 -25.11
CA ARG A 248 13.55 11.74 -25.09
C ARG A 248 13.92 11.11 -26.44
N GLY A 249 12.96 10.55 -27.17
CA GLY A 249 13.14 10.05 -28.54
C GLY A 249 13.38 11.18 -29.56
N LEU A 250 12.71 12.32 -29.39
CA LEU A 250 12.91 13.51 -30.23
C LEU A 250 14.24 14.21 -29.97
N MET A 251 14.81 14.10 -28.76
CA MET A 251 16.18 14.57 -28.49
C MET A 251 17.29 13.69 -29.09
N SER A 252 16.98 12.50 -29.62
CA SER A 252 17.96 11.60 -30.25
C SER A 252 17.98 11.66 -31.79
N LEU A 253 17.10 12.43 -32.43
CA LEU A 253 17.02 12.54 -33.89
C LEU A 253 17.52 13.89 -34.44
N GLY A 254 18.25 14.66 -33.62
CA GLY A 254 18.79 15.97 -33.99
C GLY A 254 20.31 16.00 -34.08
N SER A 255 20.93 15.18 -34.94
CA SER A 255 22.20 15.49 -35.64
C SER A 255 22.76 14.25 -36.35
N MET A 256 22.29 13.94 -37.55
CA MET A 256 23.14 13.43 -38.62
C MET A 256 22.64 14.06 -39.92
N ALA A 257 23.60 14.54 -40.71
CA ALA A 257 23.44 15.31 -41.94
C ALA A 257 22.63 14.61 -43.03
#